data_AF-A0A183A1Q0-F1
#
_entry.id   AF-A0A183A1Q0-F1
#
_cell.length_a   1.000
_cell.length_b   1.000
_cell.length_c   1.000
_cell.angle_alpha   90.00
_cell.angle_beta   90.00
_cell.angle_gamma   90.00
#
_symmetry.space_group_name_H-M   'P 1'
#
loop_
_entity.id
_entity.type
_entity.pdbx_description
1 polymer ?
#
loop_
_entity_poly.entity_id
_entity_poly.type
_entity_poly.pdbx_seq_one_letter_code
_entity_poly.pdbx_strand_id
1 'polypeptide(L)'
;LASQQGNILAFFYLGEMHATGVGVLRSCTTATELFKNVAERGRWSRWFMSAYAAYHAQRYDEAFITYQLLAELGYEVAQSNVAYMLEEGKVTVVDKSEFHVRALTHWQRSATQEFLSAGGEQHIQIDEIN
;
A
#
# COMPACT_ATOMS: atom_id res chain seq x y z
N LEU A 1 8.68 -10.30 -18.24
CA LEU A 1 8.01 -10.81 -17.02
C LEU A 1 8.93 -11.63 -16.10
N ALA A 2 9.88 -12.43 -16.61
CA ALA A 2 10.80 -13.21 -15.76
C ALA A 2 11.75 -12.37 -14.87
N SER A 3 12.22 -11.21 -15.33
CA SER A 3 13.21 -10.41 -14.59
C SER A 3 12.68 -9.78 -13.29
N GLN A 4 11.38 -9.49 -13.21
CA GLN A 4 10.77 -8.91 -12.00
C GLN A 4 10.55 -10.00 -10.93
N GLN A 5 10.10 -11.19 -11.32
CA GLN A 5 9.97 -12.34 -10.42
C GLN A 5 11.31 -12.82 -9.87
N GLY A 6 12.36 -12.84 -10.68
CA GLY A 6 13.71 -13.16 -10.22
C GLY A 6 14.24 -12.17 -9.17
N ASN A 7 13.87 -10.89 -9.30
CA ASN A 7 14.25 -9.86 -8.34
C ASN A 7 13.49 -10.00 -7.01
N ILE A 8 12.18 -10.29 -7.06
CA ILE A 8 11.34 -10.50 -5.87
C ILE A 8 11.83 -11.72 -5.05
N LEU A 9 12.15 -12.84 -5.71
CA LEU A 9 12.69 -14.02 -5.03
C LEU A 9 14.06 -13.73 -4.38
N ALA A 10 14.92 -12.95 -5.04
CA ALA A 10 16.20 -12.55 -4.47
C ALA A 10 16.04 -11.70 -3.20
N PHE A 11 15.13 -10.72 -3.20
CA PHE A 11 14.81 -9.94 -2.01
C PHE A 11 14.24 -10.79 -0.87
N PHE A 12 13.40 -11.78 -1.19
CA PHE A 12 12.86 -12.71 -0.20
C PHE A 12 13.97 -13.51 0.50
N TYR A 13 14.87 -14.14 -0.26
CA TYR A 13 15.96 -14.92 0.32
C TYR A 13 16.97 -14.05 1.06
N LEU A 14 17.25 -12.84 0.57
CA LEU A 14 18.08 -11.88 1.31
C LEU A 14 17.44 -11.48 2.64
N GLY A 15 16.11 -11.31 2.68
CA GLY A 15 15.35 -11.09 3.90
C GLY A 15 15.48 -12.24 4.89
N GLU A 16 15.38 -13.49 4.43
CA GLU A 16 15.62 -14.68 5.26
C GLU A 16 17.05 -14.73 5.82
N MET A 17 18.04 -14.41 4.99
CA MET A 17 19.44 -14.35 5.42
C MET A 17 19.64 -13.31 6.52
N HIS A 18 19.03 -12.12 6.42
CA HIS A 18 19.06 -11.11 7.48
C HIS A 18 18.25 -11.50 8.73
N ALA A 19 17.13 -12.22 8.59
CA ALA A 19 16.33 -12.68 9.72
C ALA A 19 17.06 -13.76 10.54
N THR A 20 17.77 -14.65 9.86
CA THR A 20 18.48 -15.79 10.45
C THR A 20 19.94 -15.50 10.78
N GLY A 21 20.56 -14.49 10.15
CA GLY A 21 21.98 -14.16 10.28
C GLY A 21 22.91 -15.07 9.48
N VAL A 22 22.41 -15.71 8.41
CA VAL A 22 23.20 -16.61 7.57
C VAL A 22 23.92 -15.80 6.49
N GLY A 23 25.26 -15.77 6.54
CA GLY A 23 26.10 -15.07 5.55
C GLY A 23 26.08 -13.54 5.64
N VAL A 24 25.22 -12.96 6.48
CA VAL A 24 25.10 -11.52 6.77
C VAL A 24 24.81 -11.30 8.26
N LEU A 25 25.01 -10.08 8.76
CA LEU A 25 24.63 -9.73 10.13
C LEU A 25 23.10 -9.80 10.29
N ARG A 26 22.67 -10.46 11.39
CA ARG A 26 21.25 -10.57 11.73
C ARG A 26 20.67 -9.19 11.98
N SER A 27 19.63 -8.84 11.23
CA SER A 27 18.93 -7.56 11.33
C SER A 27 17.45 -7.77 11.08
N CYS A 28 16.63 -7.67 12.12
CA CYS A 28 15.19 -7.78 11.99
C CYS A 28 14.62 -6.61 11.17
N THR A 29 15.16 -5.41 11.35
CA THR A 29 14.72 -4.21 10.63
C THR A 29 14.92 -4.39 9.13
N THR A 30 16.14 -4.75 8.71
CA THR A 30 16.46 -4.97 7.29
C THR A 30 15.66 -6.13 6.69
N ALA A 31 15.49 -7.23 7.44
CA ALA A 31 14.66 -8.34 6.98
C ALA A 31 13.21 -7.92 6.75
N THR A 32 12.65 -7.10 7.64
CA THR A 32 11.27 -6.60 7.53
C THR A 32 11.10 -5.68 6.32
N GLU A 33 12.05 -4.80 6.06
CA GLU A 33 12.07 -3.94 4.86
C GLU A 33 12.14 -4.76 3.56
N LEU A 34 12.99 -5.78 3.52
CA LEU A 34 13.14 -6.68 2.37
C LEU A 34 11.85 -7.47 2.11
N PHE A 35 11.19 -7.98 3.16
CA PHE A 35 9.92 -8.68 3.03
C PHE A 35 8.76 -7.74 2.64
N LYS A 36 8.76 -6.49 3.13
CA LYS A 36 7.81 -5.45 2.72
C LYS A 36 7.91 -5.21 1.20
N ASN A 37 9.13 -5.04 0.68
CA ASN A 37 9.37 -4.85 -0.75
C ASN A 37 8.83 -6.00 -1.62
N VAL A 38 8.98 -7.23 -1.14
CA VAL A 38 8.45 -8.44 -1.78
C VAL A 38 6.92 -8.44 -1.80
N ALA A 39 6.28 -8.06 -0.68
CA ALA A 39 4.84 -8.02 -0.54
C ALA A 39 4.19 -6.92 -1.42
N GLU A 40 4.87 -5.80 -1.62
CA GLU A 40 4.42 -4.66 -2.44
C GLU A 40 4.52 -4.92 -3.93
N ARG A 41 5.53 -5.66 -4.38
CA ARG A 41 5.71 -6.04 -5.79
C ARG A 41 4.86 -7.24 -6.23
N GLY A 42 3.97 -7.71 -5.36
CA GLY A 42 3.04 -8.81 -5.63
C GLY A 42 1.98 -8.50 -6.71
N ARG A 43 1.09 -9.48 -6.95
CA ARG A 43 -0.01 -9.36 -7.93
C ARG A 43 -1.04 -8.26 -7.60
N TRP A 44 -0.91 -7.62 -6.44
CA TRP A 44 -1.76 -6.54 -5.95
C TRP A 44 -1.61 -5.24 -6.76
N SER A 45 -0.49 -5.05 -7.47
CA SER A 45 -0.30 -3.94 -8.42
C SER A 45 -1.43 -3.83 -9.45
N ARG A 46 -1.96 -4.96 -9.93
CA ARG A 46 -3.13 -4.99 -10.83
C ARG A 46 -4.39 -4.44 -10.17
N TRP A 47 -4.57 -4.68 -8.87
CA TRP A 47 -5.71 -4.21 -8.10
C TRP A 47 -5.62 -2.70 -7.88
N PHE A 48 -4.43 -2.17 -7.58
CA PHE A 48 -4.16 -0.72 -7.54
C PHE A 48 -4.50 -0.04 -8.87
N MET A 49 -4.02 -0.58 -9.99
CA MET A 49 -4.34 -0.02 -11.32
C MET A 49 -5.84 -0.08 -11.64
N SER A 50 -6.52 -1.15 -11.23
CA SER A 50 -7.97 -1.29 -11.42
C SER A 50 -8.76 -0.28 -10.57
N ALA A 51 -8.35 -0.07 -9.32
CA ALA A 51 -8.98 0.90 -8.42
C ALA A 51 -8.79 2.34 -8.94
N TYR A 52 -7.58 2.66 -9.40
CA TYR A 52 -7.27 3.95 -10.03
C TYR A 52 -8.12 4.19 -11.29
N ALA A 53 -8.19 3.20 -12.19
CA ALA A 53 -9.03 3.30 -13.38
C ALA A 53 -10.52 3.43 -13.04
N ALA A 54 -11.01 2.75 -11.99
CA ALA A 54 -12.38 2.90 -11.51
C ALA A 54 -12.65 4.31 -10.96
N TYR A 55 -11.70 4.88 -10.20
CA TYR A 55 -11.78 6.23 -9.66
C TYR A 55 -11.90 7.28 -10.77
N HIS A 56 -11.03 7.21 -11.79
CA HIS A 56 -11.08 8.12 -12.95
C HIS A 56 -12.32 7.92 -13.84
N ALA A 57 -12.88 6.70 -13.86
CA ALA A 57 -14.16 6.42 -14.51
C ALA A 57 -15.37 6.85 -13.66
N GLN A 58 -15.16 7.61 -12.57
CA GLN A 58 -16.19 8.07 -11.61
C GLN A 58 -16.96 6.94 -10.92
N ARG A 59 -16.43 5.72 -10.93
CA ARG A 59 -16.96 4.57 -10.19
C ARG A 59 -16.37 4.57 -8.78
N TYR A 60 -16.68 5.61 -8.01
CA TYR A 60 -16.04 5.88 -6.72
C TYR A 60 -16.25 4.75 -5.70
N ASP A 61 -17.44 4.16 -5.63
CA ASP A 61 -17.67 3.06 -4.68
C ASP A 61 -16.86 1.80 -5.01
N GLU A 62 -16.66 1.50 -6.29
CA GLU A 62 -15.84 0.35 -6.73
C GLU A 62 -14.35 0.59 -6.43
N ALA A 63 -13.86 1.79 -6.73
CA ALA A 63 -12.51 2.19 -6.37
C ALA A 63 -12.31 2.14 -4.84
N PHE A 64 -13.28 2.67 -4.09
CA PHE A 64 -13.26 2.69 -2.63
C PHE A 64 -13.17 1.29 -2.03
N ILE A 65 -14.04 0.37 -2.47
CA ILE A 65 -14.04 -1.02 -1.97
C ILE A 65 -12.68 -1.70 -2.25
N THR A 66 -12.12 -1.46 -3.43
CA THR A 66 -10.84 -2.06 -3.82
C THR A 66 -9.68 -1.48 -2.99
N TYR A 67 -9.64 -0.15 -2.80
CA TYR A 67 -8.65 0.47 -1.94
C TYR A 67 -8.84 0.08 -0.47
N GLN A 68 -10.07 -0.03 0.04
CA GLN A 68 -10.32 -0.50 1.40
C GLN A 68 -9.77 -1.91 1.62
N LEU A 69 -10.00 -2.82 0.68
CA LEU A 69 -9.44 -4.18 0.76
C LEU A 69 -7.91 -4.15 0.85
N LEU A 70 -7.26 -3.36 0.00
CA LEU A 70 -5.80 -3.22 0.01
C LEU A 70 -5.30 -2.53 1.30
N ALA A 71 -6.05 -1.56 1.82
CA ALA A 71 -5.73 -0.88 3.07
C ALA A 71 -5.76 -1.84 4.28
N GLU A 72 -6.72 -2.78 4.31
CA GLU A 72 -6.79 -3.81 5.34
C GLU A 72 -5.70 -4.88 5.20
N LEU A 73 -5.19 -5.11 3.98
CA LEU A 73 -3.98 -5.92 3.77
C LEU A 73 -2.69 -5.20 4.19
N GLY A 74 -2.80 -3.94 4.62
CA GLY A 74 -1.69 -3.15 5.16
C GLY A 74 -1.02 -2.24 4.14
N TYR A 75 -1.48 -2.18 2.89
CA TYR A 75 -0.88 -1.32 1.89
C TYR A 75 -1.11 0.16 2.21
N GLU A 76 -0.03 0.87 2.51
CA GLU A 76 0.00 2.27 2.96
C GLU A 76 -0.62 3.23 1.91
N VAL A 77 -0.28 3.07 0.64
CA VAL A 77 -0.90 3.81 -0.50
C VAL A 77 -2.41 3.66 -0.55
N ALA A 78 -2.91 2.46 -0.23
CA ALA A 78 -4.34 2.24 -0.22
C ALA A 78 -5.00 2.89 0.99
N GLN A 79 -4.30 2.98 2.12
CA GLN A 79 -4.78 3.69 3.31
C GLN A 79 -4.91 5.19 3.02
N SER A 80 -3.90 5.84 2.44
CA SER A 80 -3.98 7.26 2.03
C SER A 80 -5.10 7.49 1.00
N ASN A 81 -5.22 6.64 -0.03
CA ASN A 81 -6.28 6.77 -1.02
C ASN A 81 -7.70 6.60 -0.44
N VAL A 82 -7.91 5.69 0.52
CA VAL A 82 -9.18 5.56 1.24
C VAL A 82 -9.51 6.84 2.00
N ALA A 83 -8.53 7.40 2.71
CA ALA A 83 -8.73 8.61 3.49
C ALA A 83 -9.13 9.80 2.60
N TYR A 84 -8.39 10.01 1.50
CA TYR A 84 -8.69 11.03 0.51
C TYR A 84 -10.09 10.88 -0.09
N MET A 85 -10.48 9.66 -0.49
CA MET A 85 -11.80 9.42 -1.08
C MET A 85 -12.97 9.71 -0.13
N LEU A 86 -12.77 9.48 1.18
CA LEU A 86 -13.74 9.84 2.21
C LEU A 86 -13.82 11.36 2.42
N GLU A 87 -12.70 12.07 2.36
CA GLU A 87 -12.64 13.53 2.47
C GLU A 87 -13.29 14.25 1.28
N GLU A 88 -13.08 13.74 0.06
CA GLU A 88 -13.78 14.24 -1.13
C GLU A 88 -15.30 14.05 -1.06
N GLY A 89 -15.77 13.08 -0.25
CA GLY A 89 -17.17 12.83 0.01
C GLY A 89 -17.97 12.32 -1.19
N LYS A 90 -17.29 11.74 -2.19
CA LYS A 90 -17.89 11.18 -3.42
C LYS A 90 -18.33 9.72 -3.26
N VAL A 91 -17.88 9.06 -2.21
CA VAL A 91 -18.24 7.68 -1.85
C VAL A 91 -19.67 7.65 -1.28
N THR A 92 -20.48 6.70 -1.71
CA THR A 92 -21.89 6.55 -1.27
C THR A 92 -22.12 5.32 -0.42
N VAL A 93 -21.21 4.34 -0.46
CA VAL A 93 -21.32 3.09 0.30
C VAL A 93 -21.04 3.24 1.81
N VAL A 94 -20.47 4.38 2.23
CA VAL A 94 -20.18 4.69 3.63
C VAL A 94 -21.07 5.83 4.09
N ASP A 95 -21.54 5.79 5.35
CA ASP A 95 -22.26 6.91 5.95
C ASP A 95 -21.33 8.13 6.12
N LYS A 96 -21.80 9.30 5.67
CA LYS A 96 -21.10 10.58 5.79
C LYS A 96 -20.73 10.93 7.23
N SER A 97 -21.52 10.48 8.20
CA SER A 97 -21.22 10.68 9.63
C SER A 97 -19.90 10.02 10.06
N GLU A 98 -19.48 8.98 9.35
CA GLU A 98 -18.27 8.20 9.66
C GLU A 98 -17.04 8.66 8.88
N PHE A 99 -17.19 9.55 7.89
CA PHE A 99 -16.09 9.92 6.99
C PHE A 99 -14.87 10.45 7.74
N HIS A 100 -15.07 11.40 8.65
CA HIS A 100 -13.96 12.03 9.36
C HIS A 100 -13.21 11.04 10.25
N VAL A 101 -13.93 10.18 10.97
CA VAL A 101 -13.31 9.19 11.86
C VAL A 101 -12.53 8.14 11.07
N ARG A 102 -13.12 7.64 9.97
CA ARG A 102 -12.46 6.66 9.10
C ARG A 102 -11.28 7.27 8.36
N ALA A 103 -11.42 8.45 7.77
CA ALA A 103 -10.34 9.15 7.09
C ALA A 103 -9.14 9.39 8.03
N LEU A 104 -9.40 9.92 9.24
CA LEU A 104 -8.36 10.12 10.24
C LEU A 104 -7.63 8.82 10.59
N THR A 105 -8.37 7.73 10.79
CA THR A 105 -7.80 6.42 11.10
C THR A 105 -6.87 5.95 9.98
N HIS A 106 -7.29 6.10 8.73
CA HIS A 106 -6.50 5.69 7.57
C HIS A 106 -5.26 6.57 7.37
N TRP A 107 -5.37 7.89 7.55
CA TRP A 107 -4.22 8.81 7.55
C TRP A 107 -3.20 8.46 8.64
N GLN A 108 -3.65 8.17 9.87
CA GLN A 108 -2.76 7.77 10.96
C GLN A 108 -2.02 6.46 10.64
N ARG A 109 -2.72 5.48 10.04
CA ARG A 109 -2.11 4.22 9.62
C ARG A 109 -1.06 4.44 8.51
N SER A 110 -1.36 5.29 7.52
CA SER A 110 -0.43 5.66 6.44
C SER A 110 0.83 6.31 7.00
N ALA A 111 0.67 7.39 7.77
CA ALA A 111 1.78 8.17 8.32
C ALA A 111 2.68 7.35 9.25
N THR A 112 2.10 6.42 10.02
CA THR A 112 2.89 5.51 10.88
C THR A 112 3.75 4.57 10.05
N GLN A 113 3.25 4.12 8.90
CA GLN A 113 3.99 3.23 8.01
C GLN A 113 5.04 3.97 7.17
N GLU A 114 4.75 5.19 6.70
CA GLU A 114 5.72 6.05 6.00
C GLU A 114 6.92 6.38 6.88
N PHE A 115 6.69 6.67 8.17
CA PHE A 115 7.78 6.90 9.13
C PHE A 115 8.71 5.68 9.29
N LEU A 116 8.19 4.47 9.06
CA LEU A 116 8.96 3.23 9.10
C LEU A 116 9.66 2.90 7.78
N SER A 117 9.26 3.51 6.66
CA SER A 117 9.79 3.22 5.32
C SER A 117 10.43 4.43 4.62
N ALA A 118 11.09 5.30 5.37
CA ALA A 118 11.79 6.51 4.88
C ALA A 118 13.01 6.24 3.94
N GLY A 119 12.95 5.20 3.12
CA GLY A 119 13.84 4.88 2.00
C GLY A 119 13.06 4.77 0.69
N GLY A 120 12.71 5.93 0.12
CA GLY A 120 12.27 6.20 -1.27
C GLY A 120 11.61 5.10 -2.09
N GLU A 121 10.27 5.13 -2.20
CA GLU A 121 9.55 4.47 -3.28
C GLU A 121 8.45 5.37 -3.86
N GLN A 122 8.41 5.50 -5.19
CA GLN A 122 7.32 6.17 -5.92
C GLN A 122 6.12 5.22 -5.93
N HIS A 123 5.01 5.66 -5.35
CA HIS A 123 3.78 4.89 -5.28
C HIS A 123 2.63 5.70 -5.89
N ILE A 124 1.75 5.04 -6.64
CA ILE A 124 0.67 5.71 -7.38
C ILE A 124 -0.41 6.14 -6.38
N GLN A 125 -0.32 7.37 -5.88
CA GLN A 125 -1.38 8.01 -5.12
C GLN A 125 -2.35 8.72 -6.10
N ILE A 126 -3.62 8.82 -5.72
CA ILE A 126 -4.65 9.49 -6.56
C ILE A 126 -4.49 11.01 -6.62
N ASP A 127 -3.75 11.60 -5.69
CA ASP A 127 -3.52 13.04 -5.53
C ASP A 127 -2.21 13.57 -6.15
N GLU A 128 -1.23 12.71 -6.46
CA GLU A 128 0.07 13.12 -7.05
C GLU A 128 0.03 13.48 -8.56
N ILE A 129 -1.12 13.35 -9.24
CA ILE A 129 -1.23 13.60 -10.70
C ILE A 129 -2.38 14.59 -11.00
N ASN A 130 -2.40 15.74 -10.32
CA ASN A 130 -3.21 16.91 -10.69
C ASN A 130 -2.36 18.17 -10.79
#